data_AF-A0A231R2V3-F1
#
_entry.id   AF-A0A231R2V3-F1
#
_cell.length_a   1.000
_cell.length_b   1.000
_cell.length_c   1.000
_cell.angle_alpha   90.00
_cell.angle_beta   90.00
_cell.angle_gamma   90.00
#
_symmetry.space_group_name_H-M   'P 1'
#
loop_
_entity.id
_entity.type
_entity.pdbx_description
1 polymer ?
#
loop_
_entity_poly.entity_id
_entity_poly.type
_entity_poly.pdbx_seq_one_letter_code
_entity_poly.pdbx_strand_id
1 'polypeptide(L)'
;MAETTPNLGLNKPVENEHADVAVINSNMDKIDQTLGDMASVPTTAKDAAGAISELFTNVSDGKALIASAITDKGVPTDANDSFAEMAGNIEEIHVGPDTSDATATAGDILASKTAYGAAGTKLTGTMVDRGNMSFTPGAVAQAIPAGKHGGAGQVAAVVVPADKVLAGTTIAGTAGTMPNRSGNDIPATGSVAVQGRLNLRPSIGYWNGVNFTYLDDPNFISANILAGKSVFGLAGSLIQGKAFASGSAVSVSPGTLTVTNLPFTPKFIVVLSTSGTDQWMWTNYLRAFSTNTSGGFLTSAHMPNVTSDGFSWLLTKVVAVDWIAIG
;
A
#
# COMPACT_ATOMS: atom_id res chain seq x y z
N MET A 1 -124.11 -14.05 -5.18
CA MET A 1 -122.96 -14.93 -4.86
C MET A 1 -122.26 -14.30 -3.66
N ALA A 2 -121.86 -15.08 -2.66
CA ALA A 2 -121.12 -14.53 -1.52
C ALA A 2 -119.78 -13.97 -1.99
N GLU A 3 -119.46 -12.74 -1.63
CA GLU A 3 -118.14 -12.16 -1.87
C GLU A 3 -117.14 -12.66 -0.83
N THR A 4 -115.92 -12.96 -1.23
CA THR A 4 -114.84 -13.35 -0.31
C THR A 4 -113.70 -12.33 -0.29
N THR A 5 -112.91 -12.31 0.78
CA THR A 5 -111.67 -11.53 0.83
C THR A 5 -110.61 -12.13 -0.10
N PRO A 6 -109.79 -11.33 -0.79
CA PRO A 6 -108.85 -11.82 -1.81
C PRO A 6 -107.71 -12.70 -1.26
N ASN A 7 -107.23 -12.45 -0.03
CA ASN A 7 -106.03 -13.13 0.49
C ASN A 7 -106.35 -14.34 1.37
N LEU A 8 -107.39 -14.25 2.21
CA LEU A 8 -107.75 -15.29 3.20
C LEU A 8 -109.05 -16.02 2.84
N GLY A 9 -109.73 -15.64 1.75
CA GLY A 9 -110.99 -16.27 1.33
C GLY A 9 -112.11 -16.21 2.39
N LEU A 10 -112.12 -15.19 3.25
CA LEU A 10 -113.14 -14.99 4.28
C LEU A 10 -114.44 -14.54 3.62
N ASN A 11 -115.56 -15.13 4.00
CA ASN A 11 -116.88 -14.72 3.52
C ASN A 11 -117.20 -13.32 4.06
N LYS A 12 -117.55 -12.38 3.16
CA LYS A 12 -117.95 -11.03 3.52
C LYS A 12 -119.45 -10.98 3.86
N PRO A 13 -119.87 -10.22 4.88
CA PRO A 13 -121.28 -9.93 5.14
C PRO A 13 -121.91 -9.14 3.97
N VAL A 14 -123.18 -9.37 3.67
CA VAL A 14 -123.97 -8.53 2.74
C VAL A 14 -124.91 -7.58 3.49
N GLU A 15 -125.33 -6.47 2.87
CA GLU A 15 -126.01 -5.33 3.52
C GLU A 15 -127.32 -5.66 4.28
N ASN A 16 -127.94 -6.82 4.03
CA ASN A 16 -129.21 -7.24 4.64
C ASN A 16 -129.19 -8.68 5.20
N GLU A 17 -128.01 -9.20 5.58
CA GLU A 17 -127.86 -10.55 6.15
C GLU A 17 -127.83 -10.50 7.69
N HIS A 18 -128.48 -11.48 8.34
CA HIS A 18 -128.33 -11.70 9.78
C HIS A 18 -126.99 -12.39 10.05
N ALA A 19 -126.26 -11.95 11.07
CA ALA A 19 -124.96 -12.54 11.42
C ALA A 19 -125.07 -14.05 11.68
N ASP A 20 -124.42 -14.86 10.84
CA ASP A 20 -124.37 -16.31 10.96
C ASP A 20 -123.07 -16.74 11.68
N VAL A 21 -123.24 -17.31 12.87
CA VAL A 21 -122.15 -17.82 13.70
C VAL A 21 -121.34 -18.91 12.98
N ALA A 22 -121.95 -19.71 12.11
CA ALA A 22 -121.25 -20.73 11.34
C ALA A 22 -120.27 -20.11 10.33
N VAL A 23 -120.68 -19.02 9.67
CA VAL A 23 -119.82 -18.27 8.75
C VAL A 23 -118.69 -17.57 9.52
N ILE A 24 -118.99 -17.00 10.68
CA ILE A 24 -117.99 -16.35 11.55
C ILE A 24 -116.95 -17.38 12.01
N ASN A 25 -117.35 -18.53 12.53
CA ASN A 25 -116.43 -19.58 12.98
C ASN A 25 -115.58 -20.10 11.81
N SER A 26 -116.19 -20.34 10.65
CA SER A 26 -115.45 -20.74 9.45
C SER A 26 -114.40 -19.70 9.03
N ASN A 27 -114.71 -18.41 9.15
CA ASN A 27 -113.74 -17.35 8.91
C ASN A 27 -112.64 -17.32 9.98
N MET A 28 -112.97 -17.52 11.26
CA MET A 28 -111.98 -17.56 12.35
C MET A 28 -111.03 -18.76 12.22
N ASP A 29 -111.55 -19.96 11.90
CA ASP A 29 -110.74 -21.15 11.67
C ASP A 29 -109.77 -20.94 10.49
N LYS A 30 -110.22 -20.27 9.42
CA LYS A 30 -109.36 -19.89 8.29
C LYS A 30 -108.25 -18.93 8.70
N ILE A 31 -108.57 -17.92 9.53
CA ILE A 31 -107.56 -16.97 10.03
C ILE A 31 -106.52 -17.70 10.87
N ASP A 32 -106.95 -18.53 11.83
CA ASP A 32 -106.07 -19.27 12.73
C ASP A 32 -105.18 -20.27 11.96
N GLN A 33 -105.79 -21.04 11.06
CA GLN A 33 -105.05 -21.96 10.19
C GLN A 33 -104.02 -21.24 9.32
N THR A 34 -104.36 -20.05 8.78
CA THR A 34 -103.43 -19.29 7.93
C THR A 34 -102.29 -18.66 8.72
N LEU A 35 -102.56 -18.22 9.95
CA LEU A 35 -101.54 -17.70 10.86
C LEU A 35 -100.58 -18.81 11.34
N GLY A 36 -101.10 -20.04 11.47
CA GLY A 36 -100.37 -21.21 11.91
C GLY A 36 -100.04 -21.18 13.40
N ASP A 37 -99.21 -22.13 13.85
CA ASP A 37 -98.78 -22.19 15.25
C ASP A 37 -97.72 -21.13 15.55
N MET A 38 -98.14 -20.03 16.19
CA MET A 38 -97.26 -18.93 16.56
C MET A 38 -96.22 -19.31 17.62
N ALA A 39 -96.47 -20.36 18.43
CA ALA A 39 -95.49 -20.83 19.41
C ALA A 39 -94.26 -21.45 18.71
N SER A 40 -94.45 -22.00 17.52
CA SER A 40 -93.42 -22.65 16.71
C SER A 40 -92.50 -21.68 15.96
N VAL A 41 -92.87 -20.39 15.85
CA VAL A 41 -92.06 -19.38 15.16
C VAL A 41 -90.70 -19.23 15.88
N PRO A 42 -89.55 -19.29 15.19
CA PRO A 42 -88.22 -19.30 15.80
C PRO A 42 -87.74 -17.90 16.23
N THR A 43 -88.61 -17.14 16.88
CA THR A 43 -88.38 -15.81 17.45
C THR A 43 -88.68 -15.83 18.95
N THR A 44 -88.15 -14.85 19.67
CA THR A 44 -88.47 -14.62 21.08
C THR A 44 -89.93 -14.18 21.22
N ALA A 45 -90.37 -13.24 20.38
CA ALA A 45 -91.77 -12.85 20.29
C ALA A 45 -92.59 -13.95 19.59
N LYS A 46 -93.75 -14.31 20.16
CA LYS A 46 -94.67 -15.36 19.63
C LYS A 46 -95.94 -14.76 19.06
N ASP A 47 -95.90 -13.50 18.66
CA ASP A 47 -96.94 -12.82 17.91
C ASP A 47 -96.38 -12.34 16.55
N ALA A 48 -97.25 -12.10 15.56
CA ALA A 48 -96.82 -11.81 14.20
C ALA A 48 -96.07 -10.48 14.09
N ALA A 49 -96.53 -9.44 14.80
CA ALA A 49 -95.91 -8.12 14.74
C ALA A 49 -94.54 -8.12 15.43
N GLY A 50 -94.43 -8.79 16.57
CA GLY A 50 -93.20 -8.96 17.32
C GLY A 50 -92.18 -9.79 16.55
N ALA A 51 -92.58 -10.91 15.95
CA ALA A 51 -91.68 -11.73 15.14
C ALA A 51 -91.13 -10.96 13.92
N ILE A 52 -91.97 -10.18 13.24
CA ILE A 52 -91.54 -9.31 12.13
C ILE A 52 -90.57 -8.22 12.63
N SER A 53 -90.87 -7.58 13.76
CA SER A 53 -90.01 -6.54 14.33
C SER A 53 -88.66 -7.09 14.78
N GLU A 54 -88.65 -8.28 15.39
CA GLU A 54 -87.45 -9.00 15.80
C GLU A 54 -86.61 -9.42 14.59
N LEU A 55 -87.24 -9.90 13.50
CA LEU A 55 -86.54 -10.20 12.25
C LEU A 55 -85.86 -8.95 11.67
N PHE A 56 -86.57 -7.83 11.57
CA PHE A 56 -86.00 -6.57 11.09
C PHE A 56 -84.83 -6.11 11.96
N THR A 57 -84.96 -6.21 13.28
CA THR A 57 -83.91 -5.83 14.22
C THR A 57 -82.66 -6.70 14.03
N ASN A 58 -82.81 -8.03 14.01
CA ASN A 58 -81.69 -8.94 13.80
C ASN A 58 -80.99 -8.73 12.45
N VAL A 59 -81.75 -8.45 11.39
CA VAL A 59 -81.16 -8.14 10.07
C VAL A 59 -80.39 -6.82 10.11
N SER A 60 -80.95 -5.77 10.72
CA SER A 60 -80.27 -4.49 10.87
C SER A 60 -78.98 -4.59 11.71
N ASP A 61 -79.03 -5.31 12.83
CA ASP A 61 -77.86 -5.53 13.69
C ASP A 61 -76.78 -6.35 12.96
N GLY A 62 -77.17 -7.40 12.23
CA GLY A 62 -76.26 -8.19 11.41
C GLY A 62 -75.59 -7.36 10.30
N LYS A 63 -76.36 -6.51 9.62
CA LYS A 63 -75.83 -5.56 8.62
C LYS A 63 -74.85 -4.57 9.23
N ALA A 64 -75.15 -4.03 10.41
CA ALA A 64 -74.25 -3.11 11.10
C ALA A 64 -72.90 -3.78 11.45
N LEU A 65 -72.91 -5.04 11.90
CA LEU A 65 -71.69 -5.81 12.18
C LEU A 65 -70.85 -6.03 10.92
N ILE A 66 -71.49 -6.39 9.80
CA ILE A 66 -70.80 -6.60 8.52
C ILE A 66 -70.23 -5.28 7.99
N ALA A 67 -71.02 -4.20 8.00
CA ALA A 67 -70.59 -2.88 7.56
C ALA A 67 -69.38 -2.36 8.36
N SER A 68 -69.40 -2.55 9.68
CA SER A 68 -68.25 -2.24 10.55
C SER A 68 -67.03 -3.05 10.16
N ALA A 69 -67.17 -4.37 9.96
CA ALA A 69 -66.05 -5.23 9.60
C ALA A 69 -65.43 -4.86 8.25
N ILE A 70 -66.24 -4.46 7.26
CA ILE A 70 -65.75 -3.98 5.95
C ILE A 70 -65.03 -2.65 6.10
N THR A 71 -65.59 -1.73 6.90
CA THR A 71 -64.98 -0.43 7.21
C THR A 71 -63.63 -0.59 7.93
N ASP A 72 -63.53 -1.52 8.88
CA ASP A 72 -62.29 -1.86 9.58
C ASP A 72 -61.22 -2.43 8.62
N LYS A 73 -61.63 -3.00 7.49
CA LYS A 73 -60.75 -3.43 6.40
C LYS A 73 -60.39 -2.31 5.41
N GLY A 74 -60.80 -1.08 5.69
CA GLY A 74 -60.43 0.11 4.95
C GLY A 74 -61.41 0.52 3.84
N VAL A 75 -62.58 -0.13 3.73
CA VAL A 75 -63.61 0.21 2.74
C VAL A 75 -64.85 0.77 3.47
N PRO A 76 -65.07 2.10 3.47
CA PRO A 76 -66.22 2.71 4.15
C PRO A 76 -67.55 2.10 3.69
N THR A 77 -68.36 1.59 4.62
CA THR A 77 -69.65 0.93 4.34
C THR A 77 -70.69 1.36 5.37
N ASP A 78 -71.90 1.77 4.92
CA ASP A 78 -72.99 2.18 5.81
C ASP A 78 -73.83 0.97 6.24
N ALA A 79 -74.30 0.93 7.49
CA ALA A 79 -75.16 -0.14 7.99
C ALA A 79 -76.50 -0.24 7.22
N ASN A 80 -76.94 0.86 6.60
CA ASN A 80 -78.16 0.92 5.81
C ASN A 80 -77.96 0.46 4.36
N ASP A 81 -76.71 0.33 3.87
CA ASP A 81 -76.40 -0.13 2.52
C ASP A 81 -77.10 -1.45 2.20
N SER A 82 -77.59 -1.64 0.98
CA SER A 82 -78.16 -2.92 0.58
C SER A 82 -77.13 -4.05 0.68
N PHE A 83 -77.59 -5.31 0.80
CA PHE A 83 -76.68 -6.45 0.76
C PHE A 83 -75.84 -6.51 -0.53
N ALA A 84 -76.38 -6.00 -1.64
CA ALA A 84 -75.66 -5.91 -2.91
C ALA A 84 -74.52 -4.89 -2.86
N GLU A 85 -74.76 -3.71 -2.26
CA GLU A 85 -73.72 -2.70 -2.04
C GLU A 85 -72.64 -3.21 -1.09
N MET A 86 -73.02 -3.82 0.05
CA MET A 86 -72.06 -4.44 0.97
C MET A 86 -71.23 -5.54 0.29
N ALA A 87 -71.82 -6.35 -0.59
CA ALA A 87 -71.10 -7.35 -1.36
C ALA A 87 -70.08 -6.72 -2.31
N GLY A 88 -70.45 -5.62 -2.99
CA GLY A 88 -69.51 -4.84 -3.80
C GLY A 88 -68.35 -4.29 -2.96
N ASN A 89 -68.65 -3.73 -1.78
CA ASN A 89 -67.62 -3.21 -0.88
C ASN A 89 -66.67 -4.31 -0.37
N ILE A 90 -67.16 -5.55 -0.19
CA ILE A 90 -66.29 -6.70 0.14
C ILE A 90 -65.29 -6.98 -0.97
N GLU A 91 -65.67 -6.84 -2.24
CA GLU A 91 -64.75 -7.03 -3.38
C GLU A 91 -63.67 -5.95 -3.46
N GLU A 92 -63.92 -4.78 -2.89
CA GLU A 92 -62.95 -3.67 -2.81
C GLU A 92 -61.93 -3.82 -1.67
N ILE A 93 -62.14 -4.77 -0.75
CA ILE A 93 -61.20 -5.00 0.35
C ILE A 93 -59.83 -5.36 -0.22
N HIS A 94 -58.81 -4.57 0.13
CA HIS A 94 -57.44 -4.83 -0.30
C HIS A 94 -56.94 -6.18 0.23
N VAL A 95 -56.70 -7.12 -0.68
CA VAL A 95 -56.11 -8.43 -0.39
C VAL A 95 -54.65 -8.44 -0.84
N GLY A 96 -53.72 -8.28 0.10
CA GLY A 96 -52.28 -8.26 -0.18
C GLY A 96 -51.50 -7.61 0.96
N PRO A 97 -50.17 -7.77 0.97
CA PRO A 97 -49.33 -6.95 1.84
C PRO A 97 -49.43 -5.49 1.42
N ASP A 98 -49.56 -4.58 2.40
CA ASP A 98 -49.36 -3.17 2.16
C ASP A 98 -47.91 -2.96 1.70
N THR A 99 -47.75 -2.39 0.51
CA THR A 99 -46.44 -2.10 -0.09
C THR A 99 -46.17 -0.61 -0.13
N SER A 100 -47.02 0.23 0.47
CA SER A 100 -46.90 1.69 0.41
C SER A 100 -45.58 2.22 0.98
N ASP A 101 -44.94 1.48 1.88
CA ASP A 101 -43.64 1.78 2.48
C ASP A 101 -42.45 1.12 1.76
N ALA A 102 -42.68 0.42 0.64
CA ALA A 102 -41.63 -0.27 -0.10
C ALA A 102 -40.68 0.73 -0.79
N THR A 103 -39.39 0.67 -0.43
CA THR A 103 -38.35 1.58 -0.95
C THR A 103 -37.48 0.98 -2.04
N ALA A 104 -37.61 -0.31 -2.34
CA ALA A 104 -36.80 -0.98 -3.34
C ALA A 104 -37.09 -0.44 -4.75
N THR A 105 -36.04 -0.22 -5.53
CA THR A 105 -36.11 0.15 -6.94
C THR A 105 -35.69 -1.02 -7.83
N ALA A 106 -35.92 -0.90 -9.13
CA ALA A 106 -35.37 -1.86 -10.10
C ALA A 106 -33.85 -2.03 -9.97
N GLY A 107 -33.13 -0.95 -9.60
CA GLY A 107 -31.67 -0.97 -9.41
C GLY A 107 -31.20 -1.77 -8.19
N ASP A 108 -32.09 -2.04 -7.23
CA ASP A 108 -31.78 -2.82 -6.02
C ASP A 108 -32.03 -4.32 -6.22
N ILE A 109 -32.72 -4.68 -7.30
CA ILE A 109 -33.16 -6.04 -7.59
C ILE A 109 -32.28 -6.62 -8.70
N LEU A 110 -31.85 -7.87 -8.54
CA LEU A 110 -31.06 -8.57 -9.56
C LEU A 110 -31.76 -8.63 -10.91
N ALA A 111 -30.98 -8.49 -11.98
CA ALA A 111 -31.45 -8.61 -13.34
C ALA A 111 -32.33 -9.85 -13.54
N SER A 112 -33.45 -9.67 -14.23
CA SER A 112 -34.48 -10.70 -14.49
C SER A 112 -35.24 -11.22 -13.26
N LYS A 113 -34.96 -10.73 -12.05
CA LYS A 113 -35.80 -10.96 -10.87
C LYS A 113 -36.90 -9.90 -10.81
N THR A 114 -38.00 -10.23 -10.14
CA THR A 114 -39.13 -9.31 -9.97
C THR A 114 -39.51 -9.18 -8.50
N ALA A 115 -39.99 -8.01 -8.13
CA ALA A 115 -40.60 -7.73 -6.82
C ALA A 115 -41.78 -6.76 -7.00
N TYR A 116 -42.51 -6.50 -5.92
CA TYR A 116 -43.52 -5.44 -5.87
C TYR A 116 -42.98 -4.26 -5.05
N GLY A 117 -43.02 -3.07 -5.63
CA GLY A 117 -42.68 -1.80 -4.98
C GLY A 117 -43.94 -1.07 -4.52
N ALA A 118 -43.79 0.24 -4.23
CA ALA A 118 -44.87 1.08 -3.75
C ALA A 118 -46.17 0.95 -4.57
N ALA A 119 -47.29 0.90 -3.84
CA ALA A 119 -48.63 0.77 -4.40
C ALA A 119 -48.80 -0.45 -5.34
N GLY A 120 -48.13 -1.57 -5.05
CA GLY A 120 -48.26 -2.80 -5.82
C GLY A 120 -47.61 -2.76 -7.21
N THR A 121 -46.75 -1.78 -7.49
CA THR A 121 -46.09 -1.67 -8.80
C THR A 121 -45.10 -2.82 -8.99
N LYS A 122 -45.24 -3.61 -10.06
CA LYS A 122 -44.29 -4.67 -10.38
C LYS A 122 -42.96 -4.07 -10.86
N LEU A 123 -41.89 -4.36 -10.14
CA LEU A 123 -40.52 -4.00 -10.48
C LEU A 123 -39.83 -5.17 -11.16
N THR A 124 -39.10 -4.89 -12.25
CA THR A 124 -38.18 -5.84 -12.88
C THR A 124 -36.76 -5.37 -12.61
N GLY A 125 -35.95 -6.22 -12.00
CA GLY A 125 -34.60 -5.87 -11.57
C GLY A 125 -33.65 -5.58 -12.72
N THR A 126 -32.70 -4.68 -12.46
CA THR A 126 -31.65 -4.24 -13.38
C THR A 126 -30.25 -4.37 -12.79
N MET A 127 -30.11 -4.76 -11.51
CA MET A 127 -28.80 -4.94 -10.88
C MET A 127 -28.03 -6.10 -11.54
N VAL A 128 -26.87 -5.79 -12.09
CA VAL A 128 -25.97 -6.78 -12.70
C VAL A 128 -25.33 -7.65 -11.61
N ASP A 129 -25.38 -8.98 -11.77
CA ASP A 129 -24.57 -9.90 -10.96
C ASP A 129 -23.16 -9.97 -11.56
N ARG A 130 -22.16 -9.56 -10.78
CA ARG A 130 -20.74 -9.53 -11.16
C ARG A 130 -20.01 -10.82 -10.76
N GLY A 131 -20.68 -11.73 -10.04
CA GLY A 131 -20.05 -12.92 -9.48
C GLY A 131 -18.90 -12.58 -8.53
N ASN A 132 -17.91 -13.47 -8.44
CA ASN A 132 -16.71 -13.23 -7.64
C ASN A 132 -15.69 -12.43 -8.46
N MET A 133 -15.33 -11.25 -7.98
CA MET A 133 -14.32 -10.40 -8.61
C MET A 133 -13.01 -10.43 -7.81
N SER A 134 -11.92 -10.81 -8.46
CA SER A 134 -10.58 -10.79 -7.86
C SER A 134 -9.71 -9.73 -8.53
N PHE A 135 -8.91 -9.03 -7.72
CA PHE A 135 -8.07 -7.93 -8.17
C PHE A 135 -6.61 -8.20 -7.80
N THR A 136 -5.70 -7.88 -8.70
CA THR A 136 -4.25 -7.89 -8.43
C THR A 136 -3.80 -6.44 -8.30
N PRO A 137 -3.22 -6.02 -7.16
CA PRO A 137 -2.71 -4.66 -6.99
C PRO A 137 -1.79 -4.25 -8.15
N GLY A 138 -1.95 -3.02 -8.62
CA GLY A 138 -1.20 -2.47 -9.74
C GLY A 138 -0.87 -0.99 -9.51
N ALA A 139 -0.12 -0.40 -10.44
CA ALA A 139 0.31 0.99 -10.34
C ALA A 139 -0.83 2.01 -10.52
N VAL A 140 -2.01 1.57 -10.97
CA VAL A 140 -3.18 2.41 -11.24
C VAL A 140 -4.37 1.90 -10.43
N ALA A 141 -5.22 2.83 -9.98
CA ALA A 141 -6.45 2.51 -9.29
C ALA A 141 -7.36 1.62 -10.16
N GLN A 142 -7.89 0.55 -9.58
CA GLN A 142 -8.81 -0.36 -10.24
C GLN A 142 -10.22 -0.05 -9.77
N ALA A 143 -11.11 0.28 -10.71
CA ALA A 143 -12.52 0.52 -10.39
C ALA A 143 -13.21 -0.81 -10.06
N ILE A 144 -13.95 -0.84 -8.95
CA ILE A 144 -14.87 -1.92 -8.65
C ILE A 144 -16.20 -1.56 -9.30
N PRO A 145 -16.64 -2.32 -10.30
CA PRO A 145 -17.88 -1.98 -10.99
C PRO A 145 -19.12 -2.16 -10.10
N ALA A 146 -20.12 -1.29 -10.27
CA ALA A 146 -21.39 -1.39 -9.56
C ALA A 146 -22.15 -2.68 -9.90
N GLY A 147 -22.84 -3.25 -8.91
CA GLY A 147 -23.60 -4.50 -9.03
C GLY A 147 -23.43 -5.38 -7.80
N LYS A 148 -24.06 -6.56 -7.82
CA LYS A 148 -23.90 -7.55 -6.75
C LYS A 148 -22.61 -8.34 -6.98
N HIS A 149 -21.80 -8.46 -5.94
CA HIS A 149 -20.61 -9.32 -5.92
C HIS A 149 -20.89 -10.56 -5.07
N GLY A 150 -20.30 -11.69 -5.44
CA GLY A 150 -20.53 -13.00 -4.79
C GLY A 150 -19.85 -13.18 -3.43
N GLY A 151 -19.12 -12.17 -2.95
CA GLY A 151 -18.50 -12.16 -1.62
C GLY A 151 -17.23 -13.00 -1.47
N ALA A 152 -16.93 -13.93 -2.40
CA ALA A 152 -15.68 -14.71 -2.38
C ALA A 152 -14.58 -14.12 -3.28
N GLY A 153 -14.81 -12.95 -3.88
CA GLY A 153 -13.78 -12.17 -4.56
C GLY A 153 -12.76 -11.59 -3.56
N GLN A 154 -11.51 -11.44 -3.98
CA GLN A 154 -10.42 -10.99 -3.10
C GLN A 154 -9.41 -10.10 -3.82
N VAL A 155 -8.72 -9.25 -3.06
CA VAL A 155 -7.54 -8.53 -3.53
C VAL A 155 -6.30 -9.35 -3.15
N ALA A 156 -5.46 -9.67 -4.14
CA ALA A 156 -4.25 -10.44 -3.91
C ALA A 156 -3.28 -9.71 -2.96
N ALA A 157 -2.62 -10.47 -2.09
CA ALA A 157 -1.57 -9.92 -1.23
C ALA A 157 -0.37 -9.45 -2.07
N VAL A 158 0.26 -8.35 -1.64
CA VAL A 158 1.49 -7.85 -2.26
C VAL A 158 2.68 -8.55 -1.61
N VAL A 159 3.48 -9.27 -2.40
CA VAL A 159 4.73 -9.87 -1.91
C VAL A 159 5.81 -8.79 -1.89
N VAL A 160 6.28 -8.44 -0.70
CA VAL A 160 7.30 -7.42 -0.48
C VAL A 160 8.52 -8.06 0.17
N PRO A 161 9.69 -8.10 -0.49
CA PRO A 161 10.94 -8.53 0.15
C PRO A 161 11.40 -7.49 1.17
N ALA A 162 11.42 -7.85 2.45
CA ALA A 162 11.76 -6.92 3.53
C ALA A 162 13.18 -6.32 3.40
N ASP A 163 14.12 -7.10 2.85
CA ASP A 163 15.51 -6.69 2.61
C ASP A 163 15.66 -5.68 1.46
N LYS A 164 14.59 -5.44 0.70
CA LYS A 164 14.52 -4.42 -0.35
C LYS A 164 13.76 -3.15 0.08
N VAL A 165 13.28 -3.11 1.32
CA VAL A 165 12.56 -1.96 1.88
C VAL A 165 13.41 -1.33 2.99
N LEU A 166 13.50 0.00 2.99
CA LEU A 166 14.26 0.76 3.98
C LEU A 166 13.73 0.54 5.40
N ALA A 167 14.63 0.40 6.37
CA ALA A 167 14.28 0.35 7.78
C ALA A 167 13.52 1.61 8.19
N GLY A 168 12.41 1.42 8.91
CA GLY A 168 11.47 2.49 9.27
C GLY A 168 10.33 2.70 8.25
N THR A 169 10.37 2.02 7.10
CA THR A 169 9.28 2.02 6.11
C THR A 169 8.52 0.69 6.17
N THR A 170 7.19 0.74 6.07
CA THR A 170 6.32 -0.45 5.98
C THR A 170 5.54 -0.39 4.68
N ILE A 171 5.61 -1.45 3.86
CA ILE A 171 4.86 -1.58 2.61
C ILE A 171 4.00 -2.84 2.71
N ALA A 172 2.68 -2.69 2.56
CA ALA A 172 1.70 -3.78 2.64
C ALA A 172 1.85 -4.66 3.90
N GLY A 173 2.16 -4.04 5.05
CA GLY A 173 2.37 -4.73 6.33
C GLY A 173 3.78 -5.30 6.53
N THR A 174 4.62 -5.36 5.49
CA THR A 174 6.01 -5.78 5.61
C THR A 174 6.89 -4.60 6.02
N ALA A 175 7.43 -4.64 7.24
CA ALA A 175 8.42 -3.70 7.70
C ALA A 175 9.77 -3.94 7.01
N GLY A 176 10.40 -2.87 6.54
CA GLY A 176 11.70 -2.93 5.89
C GLY A 176 12.86 -3.20 6.84
N THR A 177 13.87 -3.91 6.34
CA THR A 177 15.08 -4.23 7.08
C THR A 177 16.35 -3.68 6.43
N MET A 178 16.26 -3.07 5.24
CA MET A 178 17.42 -2.47 4.57
C MET A 178 17.95 -1.29 5.41
N PRO A 179 19.20 -1.33 5.89
CA PRO A 179 19.74 -0.24 6.70
C PRO A 179 19.75 1.09 5.95
N ASN A 180 19.22 2.15 6.58
CA ASN A 180 19.44 3.52 6.09
C ASN A 180 20.81 4.02 6.53
N ARG A 181 21.65 4.36 5.56
CA ARG A 181 23.03 4.79 5.75
C ARG A 181 23.24 6.28 5.43
N SER A 182 22.17 7.03 5.13
CA SER A 182 22.29 8.47 4.89
C SER A 182 22.61 9.25 6.17
N GLY A 183 23.31 10.39 6.02
CA GLY A 183 23.56 11.33 7.12
C GLY A 183 24.59 10.89 8.16
N ASN A 184 25.34 9.80 7.92
CA ASN A 184 26.38 9.32 8.84
C ASN A 184 27.65 8.93 8.09
N ASP A 185 28.81 9.25 8.67
CA ASP A 185 30.10 8.73 8.21
C ASP A 185 30.21 7.26 8.61
N ILE A 186 30.10 6.38 7.61
CA ILE A 186 30.12 4.93 7.82
C ILE A 186 31.44 4.37 7.29
N PRO A 187 32.21 3.63 8.10
CA PRO A 187 33.47 3.07 7.65
C PRO A 187 33.26 2.06 6.53
N ALA A 188 34.21 2.03 5.60
CA ALA A 188 34.36 0.91 4.68
C ALA A 188 34.67 -0.36 5.47
N THR A 189 34.12 -1.49 5.02
CA THR A 189 34.32 -2.80 5.66
C THR A 189 35.63 -3.48 5.24
N GLY A 190 36.31 -2.93 4.25
CA GLY A 190 37.62 -3.39 3.81
C GLY A 190 38.17 -2.57 2.63
N SER A 191 39.44 -2.81 2.28
CA SER A 191 40.09 -2.22 1.12
C SER A 191 40.91 -3.27 0.37
N VAL A 192 41.10 -3.06 -0.93
CA VAL A 192 42.04 -3.83 -1.76
C VAL A 192 42.92 -2.86 -2.53
N ALA A 193 44.23 -3.02 -2.38
CA ALA A 193 45.21 -2.20 -3.06
C ALA A 193 45.42 -2.69 -4.51
N VAL A 194 45.25 -1.79 -5.46
CA VAL A 194 45.59 -1.98 -6.87
C VAL A 194 46.41 -0.77 -7.30
N GLN A 195 47.51 -0.96 -8.03
CA GLN A 195 48.32 0.17 -8.49
C GLN A 195 47.48 1.11 -9.36
N GLY A 196 47.47 2.40 -9.01
CA GLY A 196 46.68 3.43 -9.67
C GLY A 196 45.21 3.53 -9.21
N ARG A 197 44.75 2.70 -8.25
CA ARG A 197 43.35 2.66 -7.80
C ARG A 197 43.17 2.26 -6.34
N LEU A 198 42.47 3.09 -5.59
CA LEU A 198 41.99 2.77 -4.25
C LEU A 198 40.63 2.09 -4.31
N ASN A 199 40.52 0.84 -3.85
CA ASN A 199 39.23 0.14 -3.73
C ASN A 199 38.79 0.08 -2.27
N LEU A 200 37.54 0.49 -1.99
CA LEU A 200 36.91 0.46 -0.68
C LEU A 200 35.59 -0.30 -0.75
N ARG A 201 35.38 -1.24 0.17
CA ARG A 201 34.15 -2.04 0.25
C ARG A 201 33.12 -1.31 1.12
N PRO A 202 31.99 -0.84 0.58
CA PRO A 202 30.94 -0.22 1.37
C PRO A 202 30.31 -1.22 2.35
N SER A 203 29.69 -0.70 3.40
CA SER A 203 28.86 -1.50 4.31
C SER A 203 27.56 -1.98 3.64
N ILE A 204 26.96 -3.06 4.16
CA ILE A 204 25.67 -3.57 3.68
C ILE A 204 24.54 -2.56 3.86
N GLY A 205 23.66 -2.49 2.85
CA GLY A 205 22.56 -1.55 2.71
C GLY A 205 21.92 -1.73 1.34
N TYR A 206 21.87 -0.65 0.55
CA TYR A 206 21.64 -0.77 -0.91
C TYR A 206 22.76 -1.57 -1.60
N TRP A 207 24.00 -1.39 -1.12
CA TRP A 207 25.14 -2.20 -1.53
C TRP A 207 25.09 -3.57 -0.87
N ASN A 208 25.54 -4.59 -1.61
CA ASN A 208 25.60 -5.97 -1.09
C ASN A 208 26.69 -6.19 -0.04
N GLY A 209 27.55 -5.20 0.21
CA GLY A 209 28.69 -5.32 1.14
C GLY A 209 29.79 -6.28 0.67
N VAL A 210 29.81 -6.65 -0.62
CA VAL A 210 30.81 -7.57 -1.22
C VAL A 210 31.63 -6.87 -2.29
N ASN A 211 30.96 -6.16 -3.21
CA ASN A 211 31.62 -5.39 -4.27
C ASN A 211 32.32 -4.15 -3.71
N PHE A 212 33.28 -3.62 -4.47
CA PHE A 212 34.04 -2.43 -4.10
C PHE A 212 33.54 -1.20 -4.85
N THR A 213 33.58 -0.07 -4.16
CA THR A 213 33.66 1.26 -4.78
C THR A 213 35.14 1.61 -4.99
N TYR A 214 35.46 2.44 -5.97
CA TYR A 214 36.85 2.76 -6.26
C TYR A 214 37.07 4.22 -6.65
N LEU A 215 38.30 4.67 -6.45
CA LEU A 215 38.83 5.95 -6.92
C LEU A 215 40.14 5.68 -7.65
N ASP A 216 40.23 6.11 -8.91
CA ASP A 216 41.47 6.09 -9.66
C ASP A 216 42.36 7.25 -9.21
N ASP A 217 43.60 6.93 -8.83
CA ASP A 217 44.65 7.88 -8.49
C ASP A 217 45.97 7.34 -9.04
N PRO A 218 46.47 7.87 -10.16
CA PRO A 218 47.73 7.44 -10.76
C PRO A 218 48.93 7.49 -9.80
N ASN A 219 48.87 8.30 -8.74
CA ASN A 219 49.93 8.40 -7.75
C ASN A 219 49.83 7.34 -6.63
N PHE A 220 48.73 6.58 -6.55
CA PHE A 220 48.60 5.44 -5.64
C PHE A 220 49.35 4.22 -6.18
N ILE A 221 50.68 4.33 -6.21
CA ILE A 221 51.63 3.30 -6.67
C ILE A 221 52.71 3.06 -5.62
N SER A 222 53.30 1.87 -5.58
CA SER A 222 54.30 1.51 -4.57
C SER A 222 55.52 2.43 -4.58
N ALA A 223 55.89 2.93 -5.77
CA ALA A 223 57.03 3.84 -5.96
C ALA A 223 56.84 5.21 -5.33
N ASN A 224 55.61 5.59 -4.96
CA ASN A 224 55.32 6.86 -4.29
C ASN A 224 55.17 6.70 -2.77
N ILE A 225 55.19 5.46 -2.26
CA ILE A 225 55.04 5.15 -0.83
C ILE A 225 56.39 4.69 -0.28
N LEU A 226 56.79 5.26 0.86
CA LEU A 226 58.07 4.94 1.51
C LEU A 226 58.21 3.45 1.81
N ALA A 227 59.38 2.88 1.48
CA ALA A 227 59.72 1.49 1.78
C ALA A 227 59.54 1.19 3.28
N GLY A 228 58.90 0.06 3.58
CA GLY A 228 58.54 -0.33 4.95
C GLY A 228 57.27 0.33 5.51
N LYS A 229 56.58 1.18 4.73
CA LYS A 229 55.24 1.68 5.04
C LYS A 229 54.20 1.01 4.14
N SER A 230 52.94 1.02 4.59
CA SER A 230 51.79 0.56 3.82
C SER A 230 50.68 1.60 3.93
N VAL A 231 50.03 1.90 2.80
CA VAL A 231 48.89 2.81 2.73
C VAL A 231 47.74 2.06 2.08
N PHE A 232 46.65 1.85 2.83
CA PHE A 232 45.48 1.07 2.40
C PHE A 232 45.77 -0.35 1.87
N GLY A 233 46.89 -0.95 2.32
CA GLY A 233 47.34 -2.27 1.89
C GLY A 233 48.35 -2.26 0.75
N LEU A 234 48.67 -1.11 0.15
CA LEU A 234 49.73 -0.99 -0.85
C LEU A 234 51.08 -0.77 -0.16
N ALA A 235 51.95 -1.77 -0.24
CA ALA A 235 53.30 -1.70 0.34
C ALA A 235 54.19 -0.75 -0.47
N GLY A 236 54.92 0.11 0.21
CA GLY A 236 55.83 1.07 -0.41
C GLY A 236 57.14 0.43 -0.88
N SER A 237 57.65 0.94 -2.00
CA SER A 237 58.95 0.59 -2.59
C SER A 237 59.86 1.80 -2.76
N LEU A 238 59.42 3.00 -2.41
CA LEU A 238 60.25 4.20 -2.47
C LEU A 238 61.37 4.08 -1.43
N ILE A 239 62.59 3.83 -1.87
CA ILE A 239 63.76 3.90 -1.01
C ILE A 239 64.11 5.38 -0.86
N GLN A 240 64.00 5.92 0.34
CA GLN A 240 64.51 7.25 0.64
C GLN A 240 66.04 7.24 0.47
N GLY A 241 66.53 7.82 -0.63
CA GLY A 241 67.96 7.85 -0.95
C GLY A 241 68.71 8.87 -0.10
N LYS A 242 69.98 8.56 0.22
CA LYS A 242 70.95 9.59 0.61
C LYS A 242 71.30 10.41 -0.62
N ALA A 243 71.36 11.74 -0.49
CA ALA A 243 71.66 12.62 -1.60
C ALA A 243 73.05 12.32 -2.17
N PHE A 244 73.21 12.32 -3.49
CA PHE A 244 74.53 12.21 -4.14
C PHE A 244 74.62 13.19 -5.33
N ALA A 245 75.85 13.53 -5.70
CA ALA A 245 76.16 14.37 -6.85
C ALA A 245 77.46 13.86 -7.48
N SER A 246 77.65 14.08 -8.77
CA SER A 246 78.90 13.75 -9.46
C SER A 246 79.23 14.82 -10.49
N GLY A 247 80.49 14.91 -10.88
CA GLY A 247 80.92 15.85 -11.90
C GLY A 247 82.38 15.69 -12.24
N SER A 248 82.85 16.54 -13.16
CA SER A 248 84.26 16.64 -13.54
C SER A 248 84.78 18.02 -13.15
N ALA A 249 86.05 18.11 -12.79
CA ALA A 249 86.69 19.35 -12.43
C ALA A 249 88.18 19.33 -12.84
N VAL A 250 88.73 20.48 -13.21
CA VAL A 250 90.12 20.62 -13.65
C VAL A 250 90.78 21.70 -12.82
N SER A 251 91.92 21.42 -12.20
CA SER A 251 92.71 22.48 -11.54
C SER A 251 93.51 23.27 -12.58
N VAL A 252 93.44 24.60 -12.51
CA VAL A 252 94.12 25.51 -13.46
C VAL A 252 95.55 25.89 -13.04
N SER A 253 95.93 25.56 -11.80
CA SER A 253 97.28 25.68 -11.25
C SER A 253 97.43 24.70 -10.06
N PRO A 254 98.64 24.38 -9.59
CA PRO A 254 98.83 23.71 -8.31
C PRO A 254 98.12 24.51 -7.20
N GLY A 255 97.21 23.88 -6.46
CA GLY A 255 96.37 24.57 -5.50
C GLY A 255 95.10 23.80 -5.13
N THR A 256 94.20 24.46 -4.40
CA THR A 256 92.96 23.86 -3.91
C THR A 256 91.91 23.80 -5.02
N LEU A 257 91.48 22.60 -5.39
CA LEU A 257 90.28 22.38 -6.19
C LEU A 257 89.06 22.41 -5.25
N THR A 258 88.03 23.18 -5.57
CA THR A 258 86.84 23.29 -4.73
C THR A 258 85.59 22.97 -5.54
N VAL A 259 84.79 22.04 -5.03
CA VAL A 259 83.41 21.77 -5.46
C VAL A 259 82.49 22.40 -4.42
N THR A 260 81.63 23.32 -4.84
CA THR A 260 80.67 24.04 -4.00
C THR A 260 79.25 23.88 -4.56
N ASN A 261 78.23 24.38 -3.85
CA ASN A 261 76.82 24.33 -4.26
C ASN A 261 76.25 22.90 -4.37
N LEU A 262 76.79 21.94 -3.63
CA LEU A 262 76.14 20.65 -3.43
C LEU A 262 74.94 20.84 -2.51
N PRO A 263 73.75 20.29 -2.83
CA PRO A 263 72.55 20.45 -2.02
C PRO A 263 72.57 19.62 -0.72
N PHE A 264 73.72 19.05 -0.36
CA PHE A 264 73.97 18.24 0.81
C PHE A 264 75.42 18.40 1.27
N THR A 265 75.68 18.15 2.56
CA THR A 265 77.04 18.03 3.10
C THR A 265 77.62 16.66 2.76
N PRO A 266 78.69 16.56 1.95
CA PRO A 266 79.28 15.27 1.58
C PRO A 266 79.79 14.49 2.80
N LYS A 267 79.37 13.25 2.97
CA LYS A 267 79.90 12.32 3.99
C LYS A 267 80.91 11.35 3.40
N PHE A 268 80.79 11.05 2.12
CA PHE A 268 81.66 10.17 1.37
C PHE A 268 81.95 10.78 -0.01
N ILE A 269 83.22 10.84 -0.39
CA ILE A 269 83.67 11.45 -1.65
C ILE A 269 84.57 10.47 -2.36
N VAL A 270 84.34 10.27 -3.64
CA VAL A 270 85.17 9.46 -4.53
C VAL A 270 85.72 10.37 -5.62
N VAL A 271 87.02 10.28 -5.89
CA VAL A 271 87.69 11.07 -6.93
C VAL A 271 88.56 10.16 -7.79
N LEU A 272 88.50 10.36 -9.10
CA LEU A 272 89.27 9.65 -10.12
C LEU A 272 90.05 10.66 -10.94
N SER A 273 91.37 10.50 -11.06
CA SER A 273 92.18 11.34 -11.96
C SER A 273 92.05 10.85 -13.40
N THR A 274 91.80 11.79 -14.32
CA THR A 274 91.66 11.55 -15.77
C THR A 274 92.83 12.11 -16.58
N SER A 275 93.80 12.80 -15.95
CA SER A 275 95.02 13.29 -16.62
C SER A 275 96.20 12.33 -16.46
N GLY A 276 96.76 11.84 -17.57
CA GLY A 276 97.78 10.78 -17.60
C GLY A 276 99.22 11.16 -17.22
N THR A 277 99.47 12.21 -16.43
CA THR A 277 100.82 12.78 -16.27
C THR A 277 101.32 12.97 -14.82
N ASP A 278 100.92 12.14 -13.85
CA ASP A 278 101.48 12.25 -12.49
C ASP A 278 102.06 10.96 -11.89
N GLN A 279 103.32 11.01 -11.43
CA GLN A 279 104.07 9.89 -10.83
C GLN A 279 103.57 9.49 -9.42
N TRP A 280 102.63 10.22 -8.83
CA TRP A 280 102.02 9.92 -7.52
C TRP A 280 100.49 9.72 -7.57
N MET A 281 99.89 9.99 -8.73
CA MET A 281 98.57 9.48 -9.13
C MET A 281 98.80 8.58 -10.34
N TRP A 282 99.39 7.41 -10.10
CA TRP A 282 99.53 6.36 -11.10
C TRP A 282 98.18 6.22 -11.85
N THR A 283 98.23 6.29 -13.18
CA THR A 283 97.11 6.26 -14.13
C THR A 283 95.81 5.65 -13.59
N ASN A 284 94.69 6.38 -13.69
CA ASN A 284 93.32 5.90 -13.40
C ASN A 284 93.12 5.22 -12.02
N TYR A 285 93.57 5.85 -10.92
CA TYR A 285 93.30 5.35 -9.56
C TYR A 285 92.04 5.98 -8.94
N LEU A 286 91.11 5.14 -8.50
CA LEU A 286 89.95 5.51 -7.68
C LEU A 286 90.41 5.81 -6.25
N ARG A 287 90.12 7.01 -5.72
CA ARG A 287 90.30 7.31 -4.29
C ARG A 287 88.95 7.58 -3.64
N ALA A 288 88.68 6.91 -2.54
CA ALA A 288 87.47 7.10 -1.74
C ALA A 288 87.85 7.66 -0.37
N PHE A 289 87.14 8.70 0.05
CA PHE A 289 87.35 9.43 1.29
C PHE A 289 86.06 9.35 2.11
N SER A 290 86.18 8.81 3.32
CA SER A 290 85.13 8.93 4.36
C SER A 290 85.52 10.05 5.30
N THR A 291 84.57 10.91 5.67
CA THR A 291 84.78 12.01 6.62
C THR A 291 85.04 11.52 8.06
N ASN A 292 84.80 10.23 8.34
CA ASN A 292 85.20 9.60 9.60
C ASN A 292 86.67 9.20 9.54
N THR A 293 87.49 10.03 10.19
CA THR A 293 88.93 9.87 10.37
C THR A 293 89.34 8.48 10.83
N SER A 294 90.48 8.03 10.28
CA SER A 294 91.41 6.99 10.78
C SER A 294 91.38 5.68 9.99
N GLY A 295 92.20 5.61 8.94
CA GLY A 295 92.64 4.33 8.39
C GLY A 295 92.88 4.36 6.89
N GLY A 296 94.11 4.71 6.47
CA GLY A 296 94.59 4.38 5.13
C GLY A 296 95.43 5.45 4.43
N PHE A 297 96.75 5.33 4.56
CA PHE A 297 97.77 5.73 3.57
C PHE A 297 97.92 7.19 3.09
N LEU A 298 97.22 8.17 3.64
CA LEU A 298 97.41 9.58 3.26
C LEU A 298 97.64 10.47 4.48
N THR A 299 98.68 11.31 4.42
CA THR A 299 98.93 12.39 5.39
C THR A 299 97.81 13.42 5.33
N SER A 300 97.53 14.12 6.44
CA SER A 300 96.44 15.12 6.57
C SER A 300 96.39 16.19 5.46
N ALA A 301 97.51 16.42 4.77
CA ALA A 301 97.63 17.35 3.65
C ALA A 301 96.87 16.94 2.37
N HIS A 302 96.38 15.70 2.27
CA HIS A 302 95.74 15.16 1.05
C HIS A 302 94.29 14.70 1.24
N MET A 303 93.67 14.92 2.41
CA MET A 303 92.24 14.64 2.60
C MET A 303 91.40 15.83 2.08
N PRO A 304 90.27 15.58 1.40
CA PRO A 304 89.38 16.67 1.04
C PRO A 304 88.79 17.30 2.30
N ASN A 305 88.88 18.62 2.41
CA ASN A 305 88.21 19.41 3.43
C ASN A 305 86.74 19.59 3.01
N VAL A 306 85.82 19.06 3.80
CA VAL A 306 84.38 19.07 3.53
C VAL A 306 83.74 20.33 4.13
N THR A 307 82.94 21.03 3.32
CA THR A 307 82.09 22.15 3.75
C THR A 307 80.63 21.72 3.78
N SER A 308 79.75 22.57 4.34
CA SER A 308 78.31 22.29 4.43
C SER A 308 77.63 21.99 3.09
N ASP A 309 78.22 22.46 1.99
CA ASP A 309 77.68 22.48 0.63
C ASP A 309 78.72 21.99 -0.41
N GLY A 310 79.75 21.27 0.01
CA GLY A 310 80.89 21.04 -0.88
C GLY A 310 82.05 20.31 -0.26
N PHE A 311 83.14 20.26 -1.04
CA PHE A 311 84.42 19.79 -0.57
C PHE A 311 85.53 20.47 -1.36
N SER A 312 86.71 20.55 -0.75
CA SER A 312 87.90 21.12 -1.35
C SER A 312 89.07 20.17 -1.16
N TRP A 313 89.98 20.11 -2.12
CA TRP A 313 91.09 19.18 -2.09
C TRP A 313 92.36 19.86 -2.59
N LEU A 314 93.45 19.73 -1.85
CA LEU A 314 94.72 20.31 -2.21
C LEU A 314 95.42 19.44 -3.27
N LEU A 315 95.64 20.00 -4.45
CA LEU A 315 96.34 19.36 -5.55
C LEU A 315 97.74 19.95 -5.70
N THR A 316 98.75 19.10 -5.75
CA THR A 316 100.15 19.51 -5.94
C THR A 316 100.49 19.83 -7.41
N LYS A 317 99.58 19.52 -8.35
CA LYS A 317 99.71 19.80 -9.79
C LYS A 317 98.35 20.05 -10.46
N VAL A 318 98.40 20.52 -11.70
CA VAL A 318 97.24 20.68 -12.61
C VAL A 318 96.77 19.29 -13.03
N VAL A 319 95.55 18.90 -12.63
CA VAL A 319 94.96 17.58 -12.83
C VAL A 319 93.48 17.73 -13.20
N ALA A 320 93.02 16.89 -14.13
CA ALA A 320 91.59 16.71 -14.40
C ALA A 320 91.06 15.53 -13.57
N VAL A 321 89.90 15.69 -12.94
CA VAL A 321 89.29 14.68 -12.08
C VAL A 321 87.81 14.52 -12.35
N ASP A 322 87.31 13.30 -12.20
CA ASP A 322 85.90 13.00 -12.02
C ASP A 322 85.63 12.70 -10.54
N TRP A 323 84.48 13.12 -10.03
CA TRP A 323 84.13 12.97 -8.62
C TRP A 323 82.68 12.53 -8.42
N ILE A 324 82.44 11.81 -7.32
CA ILE A 324 81.11 11.48 -6.79
C ILE A 324 81.12 11.83 -5.30
N ALA A 325 80.14 12.63 -4.87
CA ALA A 325 79.90 12.98 -3.47
C ALA A 325 78.57 12.38 -3.02
N ILE A 326 78.52 11.84 -1.80
CA ILE A 326 77.34 11.21 -1.19
C ILE A 326 77.15 11.81 0.21
N GLY A 327 75.94 12.29 0.53
CA GLY A 327 75.55 12.96 1.79
C GLY A 327 75.02 12.05 2.90
#